data_AF-A0A956MRD3-F1
#
_entry.id   AF-A0A956MRD3-F1
#
_cell.length_a   1.000
_cell.length_b   1.000
_cell.length_c   1.000
_cell.angle_alpha   90.00
_cell.angle_beta   90.00
_cell.angle_gamma   90.00
#
_symmetry.space_group_name_H-M   'P 1'
#
loop_
_entity.id
_entity.type
_entity.pdbx_description
1 polymer ?
#
loop_
_entity_poly.entity_id
_entity_poly.type
_entity_poly.pdbx_seq_one_letter_code
_entity_poly.pdbx_strand_id
1 'polypeptide(L)'
;MLPTNFKLISQLMRDPRVGLLPKLLFLASLVYLISPLDLVPDFIIPILGWGDDLVIVIAAARFLINAAPGEVVQEHLRQIRMR
;
A
#
# COMPACT_ATOMS: atom_id res chain seq x y z
N MET A 1 -15.23 6.74 -8.27
CA MET A 1 -15.01 5.66 -7.26
C MET A 1 -13.54 5.28 -7.06
N LEU A 2 -12.58 5.87 -7.79
CA LEU A 2 -11.13 5.63 -7.64
C LEU A 2 -10.31 6.69 -6.85
N PRO A 3 -10.66 8.01 -6.81
CA PRO A 3 -9.75 9.00 -6.21
C PRO A 3 -9.72 8.98 -4.66
N THR A 4 -10.72 8.35 -4.02
CA THR A 4 -10.79 8.25 -2.55
C THR A 4 -9.68 7.35 -1.97
N ASN A 5 -9.31 6.29 -2.68
CA ASN A 5 -8.37 5.29 -2.16
C ASN A 5 -6.97 5.87 -1.95
N PHE A 6 -6.49 6.72 -2.88
CA PHE A 6 -5.19 7.37 -2.74
C PHE A 6 -5.14 8.35 -1.55
N LYS A 7 -6.18 9.16 -1.37
CA LYS A 7 -6.26 10.09 -0.22
C LYS A 7 -6.35 9.33 1.10
N LEU A 8 -7.15 8.26 1.14
CA LEU A 8 -7.28 7.41 2.31
C LEU A 8 -5.94 6.76 2.68
N ILE A 9 -5.25 6.15 1.72
CA ILE A 9 -3.92 5.56 1.91
C ILE A 9 -2.93 6.60 2.45
N SER A 10 -2.93 7.80 1.87
CA SER A 10 -2.07 8.90 2.33
C SER A 10 -2.35 9.33 3.78
N GLN A 11 -3.62 9.38 4.18
CA GLN A 11 -4.02 9.68 5.55
C GLN A 11 -3.64 8.54 6.53
N LEU A 12 -3.90 7.29 6.16
CA LEU A 12 -3.53 6.10 6.97
C LEU A 12 -2.01 5.97 7.14
N MET A 13 -1.22 6.31 6.12
CA MET A 13 0.24 6.34 6.22
C MET A 13 0.73 7.34 7.26
N ARG A 14 0.04 8.48 7.41
CA ARG A 14 0.39 9.55 8.36
C ARG A 14 -0.22 9.33 9.75
N ASP A 15 -1.24 8.49 9.88
CA ASP A 15 -1.94 8.27 11.14
C ASP A 15 -1.12 7.39 12.10
N PRO A 16 -0.76 7.86 13.30
CA PRO A 16 0.04 7.08 14.25
C PRO A 16 -0.66 5.83 14.78
N ARG A 17 -1.99 5.74 14.67
CA ARG A 17 -2.78 4.57 15.09
C ARG A 17 -2.64 3.38 14.14
N VAL A 18 -2.16 3.61 12.92
CA VAL A 18 -1.84 2.55 11.96
C VAL A 18 -0.45 2.00 12.28
N GLY A 19 -0.35 0.68 12.46
CA GLY A 19 0.90 0.01 12.78
C GLY A 19 2.03 0.31 11.77
N LEU A 20 3.27 0.30 12.25
CA LEU A 20 4.46 0.52 11.41
C LEU A 20 4.62 -0.56 10.33
N LEU A 21 4.32 -1.82 10.66
CA LEU A 21 4.51 -2.95 9.75
C LEU A 21 3.69 -2.80 8.44
N PRO A 22 2.37 -2.52 8.46
CA PRO A 22 1.60 -2.23 7.26
C PRO A 22 2.15 -1.08 6.41
N LYS A 23 2.65 -0.01 7.06
CA LYS A 23 3.23 1.15 6.36
C LYS A 23 4.54 0.79 5.67
N LEU A 24 5.39 0.04 6.36
CA LEU A 24 6.66 -0.44 5.80
C LEU A 24 6.43 -1.37 4.62
N LEU A 25 5.45 -2.27 4.68
CA LEU A 25 5.10 -3.15 3.56
C LEU A 25 4.56 -2.36 2.36
N PHE A 26 3.71 -1.35 2.60
CA PHE A 26 3.25 -0.47 1.54
C PHE A 26 4.40 0.33 0.91
N LEU A 27 5.28 0.91 1.72
CA LEU A 27 6.47 1.61 1.22
C LEU A 27 7.42 0.68 0.46
N ALA A 28 7.66 -0.53 0.97
CA ALA A 28 8.48 -1.53 0.30
C ALA A 28 7.91 -1.90 -1.07
N SER A 29 6.58 -2.01 -1.20
CA SER A 29 5.94 -2.25 -2.50
C SER A 29 6.10 -1.09 -3.48
N LEU A 30 6.11 0.16 -3.00
CA LEU A 30 6.36 1.33 -3.83
C LEU A 30 7.82 1.43 -4.26
N VAL A 31 8.75 1.12 -3.34
CA VAL A 31 10.19 1.04 -3.64
C VAL A 31 10.44 -0.06 -4.67
N TYR A 32 9.76 -1.20 -4.54
CA TYR A 32 9.80 -2.29 -5.52
C TYR A 32 9.27 -1.84 -6.90
N LEU A 33 8.17 -1.08 -6.95
CA LEU A 33 7.65 -0.56 -8.23
C LEU A 33 8.60 0.44 -8.90
N ILE A 34 9.31 1.27 -8.12
CA ILE A 34 10.17 2.35 -8.64
C ILE A 34 11.60 1.86 -8.95
N SER A 35 12.08 0.83 -8.24
CA SER A 35 13.40 0.24 -8.47
C SER A 35 13.25 -1.08 -9.23
N PRO A 36 13.51 -1.13 -10.55
CA PRO A 36 13.39 -2.38 -11.31
C PRO A 36 14.47 -3.43 -10.95
N LEU A 37 15.34 -3.20 -9.96
CA LEU A 37 16.49 -4.06 -9.67
C LEU A 37 16.87 -4.08 -8.17
N ASP A 38 17.15 -5.30 -7.69
CA ASP A 38 18.15 -5.71 -6.69
C ASP A 38 18.04 -5.34 -5.20
N LEU A 39 17.11 -5.99 -4.49
CA LEU A 39 17.35 -6.38 -3.08
C LEU A 39 17.12 -7.87 -2.80
N VAL A 40 16.61 -8.62 -3.78
CA VAL A 40 16.53 -10.08 -3.76
C VAL A 40 17.52 -10.54 -4.83
N PRO A 41 18.64 -11.20 -4.47
CA PRO A 41 19.58 -11.72 -5.46
C PRO A 41 18.82 -12.51 -6.53
N ASP A 42 19.22 -12.34 -7.79
CA ASP A 42 18.67 -12.89 -9.05
C ASP A 42 18.27 -14.38 -9.10
N PHE A 43 18.37 -15.12 -7.99
CA PHE A 43 18.14 -16.55 -7.89
C PHE A 43 16.70 -16.98 -7.55
N ILE A 44 15.81 -16.09 -7.08
CA ILE A 44 14.51 -16.54 -6.52
C ILE A 44 13.35 -16.55 -7.53
N ILE A 45 13.32 -15.71 -8.58
CA ILE A 45 12.13 -15.63 -9.47
C ILE A 45 12.50 -15.35 -10.94
N PRO A 46 12.89 -16.37 -11.74
CA PRO A 46 13.14 -16.19 -13.17
C PRO A 46 11.86 -16.22 -14.05
N ILE A 47 10.65 -16.37 -13.48
CA ILE A 47 9.45 -16.85 -14.23
C ILE A 47 8.26 -15.85 -14.26
N LEU A 48 8.25 -14.74 -13.51
CA LEU A 48 7.06 -13.89 -13.32
C LEU A 48 7.16 -12.44 -13.81
N GLY A 49 7.99 -12.10 -14.81
CA GLY A 49 7.80 -10.84 -15.55
C GLY A 49 6.53 -11.01 -16.41
N TRP A 50 5.57 -10.11 -16.59
CA TRP A 50 5.63 -8.68 -16.89
C TRP A 50 4.35 -7.95 -16.40
N GLY A 51 3.54 -8.61 -15.56
CA GLY A 51 2.25 -8.11 -15.07
C GLY A 51 2.13 -7.97 -13.55
N ASP A 52 3.17 -8.33 -12.80
CA ASP A 52 3.10 -8.52 -11.35
C ASP A 52 3.31 -7.22 -10.55
N ASP A 53 3.97 -6.21 -11.11
CA ASP A 53 4.34 -5.00 -10.35
C ASP A 53 3.13 -4.15 -9.93
N LEU A 54 2.11 -4.05 -10.79
CA LEU A 54 0.87 -3.34 -10.47
C LEU A 54 0.02 -4.12 -9.45
N VAL A 55 0.06 -5.47 -9.55
CA VAL A 55 -0.66 -6.36 -8.64
C VAL A 55 -0.09 -6.24 -7.23
N ILE A 56 1.24 -6.20 -7.11
CA ILE A 56 1.94 -6.02 -5.83
C ILE A 56 1.55 -4.70 -5.16
N VAL A 57 1.52 -3.60 -5.91
CA VAL A 57 1.13 -2.29 -5.34
C VAL A 57 -0.35 -2.26 -4.93
N ILE A 58 -1.25 -2.85 -5.71
CA ILE A 58 -2.66 -2.96 -5.35
C ILE A 58 -2.85 -3.87 -4.12
N ALA A 59 -2.11 -4.98 -4.04
CA ALA A 59 -2.16 -5.90 -2.92
C ALA A 59 -1.63 -5.23 -1.63
N ALA A 60 -0.53 -4.50 -1.72
CA ALA A 60 0.04 -3.77 -0.59
C ALA A 60 -0.88 -2.62 -0.12
N ALA A 61 -1.52 -1.91 -1.06
CA ALA A 61 -2.54 -0.91 -0.73
C ALA A 61 -3.72 -1.52 0.02
N ARG A 62 -4.22 -2.67 -0.44
CA ARG A 62 -5.28 -3.43 0.23
C ARG A 62 -4.85 -3.92 1.60
N PHE A 63 -3.63 -4.41 1.71
CA PHE A 63 -3.06 -4.87 2.98
C PHE A 63 -2.98 -3.73 4.00
N LEU A 64 -2.51 -2.55 3.59
CA LEU A 64 -2.47 -1.36 4.45
C LEU A 64 -3.86 -0.99 4.99
N ILE A 65 -4.88 -1.00 4.13
CA ILE A 65 -6.25 -0.66 4.51
C ILE A 65 -6.83 -1.74 5.45
N ASN A 66 -6.61 -3.02 5.16
CA ASN A 66 -7.12 -4.13 5.97
C ASN A 66 -6.42 -4.27 7.32
N ALA A 67 -5.14 -3.92 7.39
CA ALA A 67 -4.36 -3.98 8.63
C ALA A 67 -4.51 -2.72 9.50
N ALA A 68 -5.01 -1.62 8.94
CA ALA A 68 -5.38 -0.45 9.72
C ALA A 68 -6.63 -0.73 10.58
N PRO A 69 -6.72 -0.16 11.79
CA PRO A 69 -7.93 -0.29 12.61
C PRO A 69 -9.16 0.22 11.85
N GLY A 70 -10.24 -0.58 11.81
CA GLY A 70 -11.44 -0.26 11.05
C GLY A 70 -12.06 1.10 11.42
N GLU A 71 -11.97 1.49 12.69
CA GLU A 71 -12.43 2.81 13.17
C GLU A 71 -11.70 3.97 12.50
N VAL A 72 -10.37 3.86 12.35
CA VAL A 72 -9.51 4.87 11.73
C VAL A 72 -9.79 4.96 10.23
N VAL A 73 -9.95 3.81 9.56
CA VAL A 73 -10.31 3.76 8.14
C VAL A 73 -11.66 4.46 7.90
N GLN A 74 -12.67 4.16 8.72
CA GLN A 74 -13.99 4.77 8.60
C GLN A 74 -13.98 6.27 8.94
N GLU A 75 -13.18 6.70 9.90
CA GLU A 75 -12.98 8.11 10.24
C GLU A 75 -12.46 8.90 9.03
N HIS A 76 -11.33 8.47 8.45
CA HIS A 76 -10.74 9.11 7.28
C HIS A 76 -11.65 9.04 6.05
N LEU A 77 -12.34 7.92 5.83
CA LEU A 77 -13.33 7.79 4.75
C LEU A 77 -14.47 8.79 4.89
N ARG A 78 -15.01 8.99 6.09
CA ARG A 78 -16.04 10.00 6.36
C ARG A 78 -15.52 11.41 6.11
N GLN A 79 -14.30 11.72 6.56
CA GLN A 79 -13.68 13.02 6.33
C GLN A 79 -13.47 13.32 4.84
N ILE A 80 -13.06 12.32 4.04
CA ILE A 80 -12.89 12.49 2.59
C ILE A 80 -14.24 12.66 1.89
N ARG A 81 -15.30 11.96 2.33
CA ARG A 81 -16.63 12.03 1.72
C ARG A 81 -17.37 13.33 2.05
N MET A 82 -17.07 13.96 3.18
CA MET A 82 -17.67 15.23 3.61
C MET A 82 -16.93 16.47 3.09
N ARG A 83 -15.86 16.29 2.31
CA ARG A 83 -15.11 17.35 1.61
C ARG A 83 -15.40 17.32 0.12
#